data_AF-A0A1F7UJN1-F1
#
_entry.id   AF-A0A1F7UJN1-F1
#
_cell.length_a   1.000
_cell.length_b   1.000
_cell.length_c   1.000
_cell.angle_alpha   90.00
_cell.angle_beta   90.00
_cell.angle_gamma   90.00
#
_symmetry.space_group_name_H-M   'P 1'
#
loop_
_entity.id
_entity.type
_entity.pdbx_description
1 polymer ?
#
loop_
_entity_poly.entity_id
_entity_poly.type
_entity_poly.pdbx_seq_one_letter_code
_entity_poly.pdbx_strand_id
1 'polypeptide(L)'
;MKITHASTARLADRLETRWILSASSYASVYALIQKYFQPIKYSDHPWTQSIFFNNDSHDLPPEISIKLRRYFKKPVPGAFRPVPGIWHLDEVITDHTQLHQKHKTRTAIDYHAAMKRYRRKNVLCAMTQTDYLCPLNTPLRPYTAIEYHRDHFTNKAGDCRITLDRDIRFWHQLAEGTWIPLGQEYGIRFEIKCLPSVLSSALWKTLRALLVRNRALPIGGKRYAALNRLSAWQRTIMPLPQNEAPGVEYGASFEVKTGTAYALSAELYQLFTRTPRFAITSDRPWISEGGLIRIYFKDQFRINLYGDTFRWVWSPSLRSPISTSLIRRQRQEKSGYRLITPPLIREYFSTHAFHGALLQGRRQFWVEGQDRRVFQISIFRSTNFSSSSQLNQVDIQYVGRAIPADPQNPEKKIECQLRTLARLVKSHCGELTPARRSLFAFAAMEDQDMSNPVPQVLSRIGKDRISERAKATR
;
A
#
# COMPACT_ATOMS: atom_id res chain seq x y z
N MET A 1 -2.23 36.14 -21.81
CA MET A 1 -1.24 35.88 -20.75
C MET A 1 -0.50 34.58 -21.11
N LYS A 2 0.73 34.67 -21.63
CA LYS A 2 1.52 33.52 -22.07
C LYS A 2 2.06 32.78 -20.84
N ILE A 3 1.56 31.57 -20.60
CA ILE A 3 2.10 30.66 -19.59
C ILE A 3 3.00 29.66 -20.33
N THR A 4 4.27 30.01 -20.48
CA THR A 4 5.34 29.06 -20.80
C THR A 4 6.10 28.79 -19.51
N HIS A 5 6.05 27.55 -19.04
CA HIS A 5 7.22 26.75 -18.65
C HIS A 5 6.73 25.34 -18.32
N ALA A 6 6.87 24.44 -19.29
CA ALA A 6 7.03 23.03 -18.99
C ALA A 6 8.41 22.88 -18.32
N SER A 7 8.42 22.79 -16.99
CA SER A 7 9.65 22.42 -16.29
C SER A 7 9.87 20.91 -16.44
N THR A 8 10.60 20.50 -17.46
CA THR A 8 11.24 19.18 -17.53
C THR A 8 12.51 19.19 -16.68
N ALA A 9 12.39 19.53 -15.39
CA ALA A 9 13.44 19.20 -14.44
C ALA A 9 13.31 17.71 -14.13
N ARG A 10 14.32 16.92 -14.49
CA ARG A 10 14.38 15.49 -14.12
C ARG A 10 14.19 15.38 -12.60
N LEU A 11 13.03 14.89 -12.17
CA LEU A 11 12.74 14.52 -10.78
C LEU A 11 13.53 13.28 -10.32
N ALA A 12 14.50 12.82 -11.13
CA ALA A 12 15.14 11.52 -11.05
C ALA A 12 16.02 11.32 -9.81
N ASP A 13 16.49 12.39 -9.17
CA ASP A 13 17.53 12.29 -8.13
C ASP A 13 17.04 12.62 -6.72
N ARG A 14 15.72 12.68 -6.46
CA ARG A 14 15.19 12.99 -5.11
C ARG A 14 14.65 11.73 -4.44
N LEU A 15 15.18 11.43 -3.26
CA LEU A 15 14.66 10.40 -2.37
C LEU A 15 13.39 10.91 -1.68
N GLU A 16 12.35 10.07 -1.63
CA GLU A 16 11.06 10.37 -1.01
C GLU A 16 10.75 9.36 0.10
N THR A 17 10.53 9.83 1.33
CA THR A 17 10.08 8.99 2.45
C THR A 17 8.88 9.59 3.13
N ARG A 18 8.04 8.73 3.72
CA ARG A 18 6.78 9.13 4.36
C ARG A 18 6.63 8.44 5.68
N TRP A 19 6.22 9.22 6.66
CA TRP A 19 6.15 8.80 8.05
C TRP A 19 4.81 9.22 8.64
N ILE A 20 4.31 8.44 9.58
CA ILE A 20 3.20 8.84 10.45
C ILE A 20 3.71 9.15 11.84
N LEU A 21 3.26 10.27 12.39
CA LEU A 21 3.53 10.71 13.75
C LEU A 21 2.21 10.92 14.50
N SER A 22 2.27 10.94 15.82
CA SER A 22 1.12 11.29 16.66
C SER A 22 0.58 12.68 16.32
N ALA A 23 -0.75 12.83 16.33
CA ALA A 23 -1.38 14.14 16.19
C ALA A 23 -0.93 15.13 17.28
N SER A 24 -0.69 14.62 18.51
CA SER A 24 -0.19 15.43 19.63
C SER A 24 1.22 15.99 19.40
N SER A 25 2.01 15.39 18.49
CA SER A 25 3.34 15.88 18.14
C SER A 25 3.32 17.06 17.16
N TYR A 26 2.17 17.51 16.69
CA TYR A 26 2.11 18.52 15.62
C TYR A 26 2.83 19.81 15.98
N ALA A 27 2.50 20.42 17.12
CA ALA A 27 3.06 21.71 17.51
C ALA A 27 4.59 21.64 17.69
N SER A 28 5.09 20.59 18.33
CA SER A 28 6.54 20.41 18.55
C SER A 28 7.30 20.10 17.27
N VAL A 29 6.72 19.27 16.38
CA VAL A 29 7.29 18.99 15.05
C VAL A 29 7.30 20.27 14.21
N TYR A 30 6.18 20.97 14.12
CA TYR A 30 6.05 22.21 13.34
C TYR A 30 7.09 23.26 13.78
N ALA A 31 7.19 23.52 15.10
CA ALA A 31 8.16 24.46 15.65
C ALA A 31 9.61 24.05 15.35
N LEU A 32 9.94 22.75 15.41
CA LEU A 32 11.29 22.28 15.06
C LEU A 32 11.58 22.50 13.56
N ILE A 33 10.60 22.22 12.69
CA ILE A 33 10.76 22.36 11.24
C ILE A 33 10.99 23.83 10.87
N GLN A 34 10.29 24.77 11.50
CA GLN A 34 10.49 26.20 11.26
C GLN A 34 11.90 26.70 11.58
N LYS A 35 12.66 26.01 12.44
CA LYS A 35 14.06 26.39 12.72
C LYS A 35 15.00 26.14 11.54
N TYR A 36 14.68 25.17 10.68
CA TYR A 36 15.55 24.73 9.59
C TYR A 36 14.96 24.95 8.19
N PHE A 37 13.65 25.19 8.10
CA PHE A 37 12.92 25.31 6.86
C PHE A 37 12.02 26.55 6.85
N GLN A 38 11.85 27.11 5.65
CA GLN A 38 10.93 28.20 5.38
C GLN A 38 9.62 27.67 4.78
N PRO A 39 8.45 28.22 5.16
CA PRO A 39 7.18 27.86 4.54
C PRO A 39 7.15 28.17 3.04
N ILE A 40 6.47 27.33 2.26
CA ILE A 40 6.17 27.58 0.84
C ILE A 40 4.68 27.70 0.65
N LYS A 41 4.23 28.79 0.03
CA LYS A 41 2.83 28.99 -0.32
C LYS A 41 2.58 28.61 -1.78
N TYR A 42 1.79 27.56 -2.02
CA TYR A 42 1.35 27.16 -3.38
C TYR A 42 -0.04 27.69 -3.72
N SER A 43 -0.82 28.07 -2.71
CA SER A 43 -2.18 28.59 -2.83
C SER A 43 -2.53 29.35 -1.55
N ASP A 44 -3.45 30.31 -1.64
CA ASP A 44 -4.08 30.95 -0.47
C ASP A 44 -5.03 30.02 0.29
N HIS A 45 -5.20 28.80 -0.20
CA HIS A 45 -6.09 27.80 0.35
C HIS A 45 -5.29 26.63 0.97
N PRO A 46 -5.42 26.40 2.28
CA PRO A 46 -4.60 25.42 2.99
C PRO A 46 -5.08 23.97 2.82
N TRP A 47 -6.31 23.76 2.33
CA TRP A 47 -6.84 22.43 2.09
C TRP A 47 -6.63 21.98 0.66
N THR A 48 -6.30 20.71 0.51
CA THR A 48 -6.19 20.03 -0.78
C THR A 48 -7.29 18.99 -0.90
N GLN A 49 -7.99 19.00 -2.03
CA GLN A 49 -8.92 17.94 -2.43
C GLN A 49 -8.28 17.17 -3.58
N SER A 50 -8.26 15.84 -3.51
CA SER A 50 -7.76 14.97 -4.58
C SER A 50 -8.76 13.86 -4.90
N ILE A 51 -9.05 13.63 -6.17
CA ILE A 51 -9.92 12.57 -6.68
C ILE A 51 -9.08 11.62 -7.52
N PHE A 52 -8.97 10.37 -7.11
CA PHE A 52 -8.26 9.32 -7.84
C PHE A 52 -9.22 8.59 -8.76
N PHE A 53 -8.77 8.35 -9.99
CA PHE A 53 -9.50 7.56 -10.96
C PHE A 53 -9.07 6.10 -10.87
N ASN A 54 -10.04 5.22 -10.94
CA ASN A 54 -9.85 3.78 -11.11
C ASN A 54 -11.11 3.20 -11.76
N ASN A 55 -11.14 1.90 -11.98
CA ASN A 55 -12.36 1.20 -12.37
C ASN A 55 -12.65 0.04 -11.41
N ASP A 56 -13.82 -0.56 -11.52
CA ASP A 56 -14.28 -1.61 -10.60
C ASP A 56 -13.46 -2.90 -10.73
N SER A 57 -12.88 -3.13 -11.92
CA SER A 57 -11.95 -4.22 -12.19
C SER A 57 -10.52 -3.94 -11.71
N HIS A 58 -10.25 -2.73 -11.20
CA HIS A 58 -8.93 -2.24 -10.85
C HIS A 58 -7.90 -2.43 -11.97
N ASP A 59 -8.28 -2.34 -13.24
CA ASP A 59 -7.39 -2.60 -14.38
C ASP A 59 -6.22 -1.60 -14.43
N LEU A 60 -6.39 -0.40 -13.86
CA LEU A 60 -5.34 0.62 -13.81
C LEU A 60 -4.11 0.05 -13.06
N PRO A 61 -2.94 -0.05 -13.72
CA PRO A 61 -1.73 -0.54 -13.08
C PRO A 61 -1.39 0.34 -11.87
N PRO A 62 -0.93 -0.23 -10.74
CA PRO A 62 -0.55 0.56 -9.56
C PRO A 62 0.60 1.54 -9.80
N GLU A 63 1.39 1.31 -10.84
CA GLU A 63 2.45 2.18 -11.36
C GLU A 63 1.87 3.49 -11.90
N ILE A 64 0.63 3.45 -12.39
CA ILE A 64 -0.09 4.57 -12.96
C ILE A 64 -1.06 5.13 -11.92
N SER A 65 -0.96 6.43 -11.67
CA SER A 65 -1.91 7.16 -10.83
C SER A 65 -2.42 8.37 -11.58
N ILE A 66 -3.73 8.36 -11.83
CA ILE A 66 -4.46 9.48 -12.43
C ILE A 66 -5.29 10.11 -11.33
N LYS A 67 -5.14 11.41 -11.12
CA LYS A 67 -5.94 12.14 -10.15
C LYS A 67 -6.19 13.58 -10.54
N LEU A 68 -7.36 14.08 -10.19
CA LEU A 68 -7.63 15.51 -10.16
C LEU A 68 -7.27 16.07 -8.78
N ARG A 69 -6.71 17.28 -8.76
CA ARG A 69 -6.40 18.02 -7.54
C ARG A 69 -6.85 19.46 -7.63
N ARG A 70 -7.39 19.98 -6.52
CA ARG A 70 -7.58 21.42 -6.31
C ARG A 70 -7.20 21.84 -4.90
N TYR A 71 -6.99 23.13 -4.72
CA TYR A 71 -6.86 23.78 -3.41
C TYR A 71 -8.16 24.50 -3.06
N PHE A 72 -8.58 24.47 -1.80
CA PHE A 72 -9.85 25.05 -1.37
C PHE A 72 -9.85 25.48 0.10
N LYS A 73 -10.84 26.30 0.50
CA LYS A 73 -10.85 26.97 1.81
C LYS A 73 -10.98 26.03 3.01
N LYS A 74 -11.94 25.11 2.99
CA LYS A 74 -12.19 24.12 4.07
C LYS A 74 -13.14 23.01 3.59
N PRO A 75 -13.06 21.79 4.15
CA PRO A 75 -13.97 20.68 3.86
C PRO A 75 -15.39 20.99 4.34
N VAL A 76 -16.36 20.38 3.65
CA VAL A 76 -17.75 20.35 4.11
C VAL A 76 -17.85 19.25 5.18
N PRO A 77 -18.35 19.55 6.39
CA PRO A 77 -18.55 18.52 7.41
C PRO A 77 -19.45 17.39 6.90
N GLY A 78 -19.06 16.13 7.12
CA GLY A 78 -19.87 14.96 6.81
C GLY A 78 -20.10 14.64 5.32
N ALA A 79 -19.61 15.46 4.38
CA ALA A 79 -19.82 15.24 2.95
C ALA A 79 -18.59 15.56 2.09
N PHE A 80 -18.37 14.74 1.07
CA PHE A 80 -17.46 15.06 -0.02
C PHE A 80 -18.26 15.63 -1.20
N ARG A 81 -17.87 16.83 -1.66
CA ARG A 81 -18.46 17.44 -2.85
C ARG A 81 -17.35 17.90 -3.80
N PRO A 82 -17.19 17.26 -4.98
CA PRO A 82 -16.44 17.89 -6.05
C PRO A 82 -17.20 19.14 -6.49
N VAL A 83 -16.48 20.22 -6.81
CA VAL A 83 -17.10 21.43 -7.38
C VAL A 83 -16.70 21.59 -8.84
N PRO A 84 -17.57 22.16 -9.68
CA PRO A 84 -17.23 22.57 -11.04
C PRO A 84 -16.07 23.58 -11.08
N GLY A 85 -15.40 23.66 -12.22
CA GLY A 85 -14.30 24.61 -12.46
C GLY A 85 -12.97 23.93 -12.75
N ILE A 86 -11.89 24.71 -12.65
CA ILE A 86 -10.54 24.27 -13.03
C ILE A 86 -9.89 23.44 -11.92
N TRP A 87 -9.44 22.25 -12.29
CA TRP A 87 -8.65 21.35 -11.48
C TRP A 87 -7.28 21.10 -12.15
N HIS A 88 -6.33 20.61 -11.37
CA HIS A 88 -5.09 20.07 -11.90
C HIS A 88 -5.22 18.56 -12.09
N LEU A 89 -5.11 18.10 -13.33
CA LEU A 89 -4.97 16.70 -13.67
C LEU A 89 -3.50 16.29 -13.52
N ASP A 90 -3.23 15.46 -12.52
CA ASP A 90 -1.94 14.82 -12.28
C ASP A 90 -1.99 13.40 -12.88
N GLU A 91 -1.22 13.15 -13.93
CA GLU A 91 -0.95 11.82 -14.49
C GLU A 91 0.47 11.41 -14.08
N VAL A 92 0.58 10.40 -13.21
CA VAL A 92 1.85 9.92 -12.66
C VAL A 92 2.08 8.50 -13.14
N ILE A 93 3.24 8.25 -13.75
CA ILE A 93 3.74 6.94 -14.11
C ILE A 93 5.00 6.70 -13.29
N THR A 94 5.05 5.58 -12.59
CA THR A 94 6.28 5.13 -11.92
C THR A 94 6.96 4.12 -12.84
N ASP A 95 8.13 4.45 -13.35
CA ASP A 95 8.98 3.50 -14.04
C ASP A 95 9.75 2.69 -12.99
N HIS A 96 9.61 1.38 -13.08
CA HIS A 96 10.23 0.45 -12.17
C HIS A 96 11.44 -0.28 -12.74
N THR A 97 11.69 -0.14 -14.04
CA THR A 97 12.91 -0.63 -14.70
C THR A 97 14.09 0.29 -14.42
N GLN A 98 13.81 1.58 -14.21
CA GLN A 98 14.80 2.60 -13.86
C GLN A 98 14.52 3.17 -12.46
N LEU A 99 15.15 2.61 -11.41
CA LEU A 99 15.30 3.23 -10.07
C LEU A 99 14.04 3.90 -9.46
N HIS A 100 12.83 3.41 -9.74
CA HIS A 100 11.57 4.04 -9.29
C HIS A 100 11.40 5.50 -9.74
N GLN A 101 11.90 5.85 -10.93
CA GLN A 101 11.69 7.17 -11.50
C GLN A 101 10.19 7.43 -11.70
N LYS A 102 9.73 8.62 -11.28
CA LYS A 102 8.34 9.03 -11.46
C LYS A 102 8.27 10.07 -12.54
N HIS A 103 7.64 9.71 -13.66
CA HIS A 103 7.21 10.69 -14.63
C HIS A 103 5.87 11.27 -14.21
N LYS A 104 5.79 12.59 -14.10
CA LYS A 104 4.57 13.28 -13.69
C LYS A 104 4.24 14.38 -14.68
N THR A 105 3.09 14.26 -15.32
CA THR A 105 2.49 15.33 -16.11
C THR A 105 1.40 16.00 -15.29
N ARG A 106 1.34 17.34 -15.36
CA ARG A 106 0.30 18.13 -14.72
C ARG A 106 -0.31 19.10 -15.72
N THR A 107 -1.62 19.05 -15.88
CA THR A 107 -2.37 19.96 -16.76
C THR A 107 -3.55 20.59 -16.02
N ALA A 108 -3.91 21.82 -16.39
CA ALA A 108 -5.15 22.43 -15.94
C ALA A 108 -6.30 21.92 -16.82
N ILE A 109 -7.40 21.50 -16.22
CA ILE A 109 -8.57 20.97 -16.94
C ILE A 109 -9.85 21.30 -16.17
N ASP A 110 -10.93 21.54 -16.88
CA ASP A 110 -12.26 21.61 -16.28
C ASP A 110 -12.68 20.24 -15.71
N TYR A 111 -13.34 20.25 -14.54
CA TYR A 111 -13.79 19.03 -13.87
C TYR A 111 -14.65 18.12 -14.78
N HIS A 112 -15.65 18.69 -15.48
CA HIS A 112 -16.54 17.91 -16.33
C HIS A 112 -15.82 17.39 -17.58
N ALA A 113 -14.91 18.19 -18.14
CA ALA A 113 -14.06 17.75 -19.25
C ALA A 113 -13.20 16.54 -18.84
N ALA A 114 -12.62 16.54 -17.63
CA ALA A 114 -11.88 15.41 -17.10
C ALA A 114 -12.77 14.17 -16.89
N MET A 115 -13.99 14.33 -16.36
CA MET A 115 -14.94 13.23 -16.23
C MET A 115 -15.27 12.61 -17.60
N LYS A 116 -15.57 13.45 -18.60
CA LYS A 116 -15.88 13.03 -19.96
C LYS A 116 -14.70 12.30 -20.62
N ARG A 117 -13.46 12.75 -20.39
CA ARG A 117 -12.25 12.08 -20.89
C ARG A 117 -12.18 10.64 -20.40
N TYR A 118 -12.20 10.42 -19.09
CA TYR A 118 -11.92 9.11 -18.49
C TYR A 118 -13.10 8.11 -18.52
N ARG A 119 -14.34 8.57 -18.75
CA ARG A 119 -15.51 7.71 -19.00
C ARG A 119 -15.44 6.94 -20.33
N ARG A 120 -14.48 7.20 -21.19
CA ARG A 120 -14.28 6.46 -22.45
C ARG A 120 -13.38 5.24 -22.22
N LYS A 121 -13.73 4.08 -22.79
CA LYS A 121 -13.04 2.79 -22.59
C LYS A 121 -11.54 2.75 -23.00
N ASN A 122 -11.02 3.78 -23.66
CA ASN A 122 -9.74 3.73 -24.38
C ASN A 122 -8.67 4.75 -23.95
N VAL A 123 -8.79 5.41 -22.78
CA VAL A 123 -7.90 6.55 -22.48
C VAL A 123 -6.42 6.19 -22.30
N LEU A 124 -6.10 4.95 -21.92
CA LEU A 124 -4.71 4.55 -21.63
C LEU A 124 -3.94 4.00 -22.83
N CYS A 125 -4.63 3.67 -23.93
CA CYS A 125 -4.03 3.03 -25.12
C CYS A 125 -3.03 3.93 -25.87
N ALA A 126 -3.00 5.23 -25.58
CA ALA A 126 -2.06 6.19 -26.16
C ALA A 126 -0.79 6.38 -25.31
N MET A 127 -0.70 5.76 -24.13
CA MET A 127 0.52 5.77 -23.32
C MET A 127 1.43 4.66 -23.85
N THR A 128 2.59 5.02 -24.38
CA THR A 128 3.53 4.22 -25.21
C THR A 128 4.15 2.97 -24.55
N GLN A 129 3.51 2.39 -23.53
CA GLN A 129 3.94 1.15 -22.89
C GLN A 129 2.96 0.04 -23.26
N THR A 130 3.38 -0.82 -24.19
CA THR A 130 2.63 -1.95 -24.76
C THR A 130 2.32 -3.07 -23.78
N ASP A 131 2.86 -3.00 -22.55
CA ASP A 131 2.82 -4.10 -21.58
C ASP A 131 1.55 -4.10 -20.69
N TYR A 132 0.65 -3.13 -20.88
CA TYR A 132 -0.59 -3.04 -20.10
C TYR A 132 -1.82 -3.36 -20.93
N LEU A 133 -2.82 -3.99 -20.30
CA LEU A 133 -4.09 -4.31 -20.94
C LEU A 133 -4.76 -3.06 -21.48
N CYS A 134 -4.79 -2.98 -22.81
CA CYS A 134 -5.57 -2.05 -23.59
C CYS A 134 -6.45 -2.88 -24.56
N PRO A 135 -7.77 -2.58 -24.65
CA PRO A 135 -8.51 -1.61 -23.85
C PRO A 135 -8.74 -2.09 -22.41
N LEU A 136 -9.06 -1.16 -21.50
CA LEU A 136 -9.51 -1.52 -20.15
C LEU A 136 -10.85 -2.27 -20.23
N ASN A 137 -11.13 -3.14 -19.26
CA ASN A 137 -12.38 -3.90 -19.23
C ASN A 137 -13.57 -2.94 -19.02
N THR A 138 -13.41 -1.97 -18.12
CA THR A 138 -14.39 -0.93 -17.81
C THR A 138 -13.76 0.48 -17.84
N PRO A 139 -14.51 1.53 -18.18
CA PRO A 139 -13.99 2.90 -18.16
C PRO A 139 -13.53 3.35 -16.78
N LEU A 140 -12.57 4.28 -16.74
CA LEU A 140 -12.14 4.90 -15.50
C LEU A 140 -13.21 5.86 -14.98
N ARG A 141 -13.42 5.83 -13.67
CA ARG A 141 -14.33 6.72 -12.94
C ARG A 141 -13.64 7.31 -11.72
N PRO A 142 -14.14 8.42 -11.14
CA PRO A 142 -13.78 8.77 -9.79
C PRO A 142 -14.04 7.57 -8.87
N TYR A 143 -13.03 7.20 -8.09
CA TYR A 143 -13.07 5.95 -7.33
C TYR A 143 -12.86 6.20 -5.84
N THR A 144 -11.77 6.88 -5.50
CA THR A 144 -11.51 7.35 -4.13
C THR A 144 -11.20 8.82 -4.14
N ALA A 145 -11.54 9.52 -3.06
CA ALA A 145 -11.19 10.90 -2.88
C ALA A 145 -10.64 11.16 -1.49
N ILE A 146 -9.81 12.21 -1.40
CA ILE A 146 -9.05 12.53 -0.22
C ILE A 146 -9.03 14.04 -0.01
N GLU A 147 -9.37 14.47 1.20
CA GLU A 147 -9.28 15.86 1.64
C GLU A 147 -8.29 15.95 2.79
N TYR A 148 -7.42 16.96 2.79
CA TYR A 148 -6.44 17.14 3.86
C TYR A 148 -5.91 18.56 3.92
N HIS A 149 -5.52 19.01 5.11
CA HIS A 149 -4.73 20.21 5.30
C HIS A 149 -3.26 19.90 5.01
N ARG A 150 -2.56 20.81 4.31
CA ARG A 150 -1.14 20.60 3.98
C ARG A 150 -0.30 21.84 4.19
N ASP A 151 0.75 21.67 4.97
CA ASP A 151 1.82 22.65 5.13
C ASP A 151 3.05 22.22 4.32
N HIS A 152 3.71 23.19 3.70
CA HIS A 152 4.85 22.97 2.82
C HIS A 152 6.06 23.75 3.32
N PHE A 153 7.22 23.10 3.29
CA PHE A 153 8.46 23.69 3.78
C PHE A 153 9.62 23.34 2.85
N THR A 154 10.56 24.26 2.66
CA THR A 154 11.85 24.02 1.98
C THR A 154 13.00 24.57 2.82
N ASN A 155 14.14 23.90 2.80
CA ASN A 155 15.33 24.45 3.44
C ASN A 155 15.93 25.56 2.56
N LYS A 156 16.85 26.34 3.14
CA LYS A 156 17.53 27.44 2.44
C LYS A 156 18.24 27.00 1.16
N ALA A 157 18.81 25.79 1.13
CA ALA A 157 19.51 25.25 -0.03
C ALA A 157 18.59 24.72 -1.14
N GLY A 158 17.29 24.54 -0.89
CA GLY A 158 16.33 24.00 -1.88
C GLY A 158 16.49 22.51 -2.21
N ASP A 159 17.45 21.83 -1.57
CA ASP A 159 17.76 20.41 -1.75
C ASP A 159 16.87 19.49 -0.90
N CYS A 160 16.09 20.03 0.03
CA CYS A 160 15.22 19.28 0.92
C CYS A 160 13.87 19.99 1.13
N ARG A 161 12.78 19.25 0.90
CA ARG A 161 11.40 19.70 1.09
C ARG A 161 10.68 18.79 2.07
N ILE A 162 9.90 19.39 2.95
CA ILE A 162 9.04 18.70 3.90
C ILE A 162 7.59 19.09 3.67
N THR A 163 6.68 18.14 3.83
CA THR A 163 5.25 18.45 3.94
C THR A 163 4.65 17.77 5.16
N LEU A 164 3.78 18.51 5.86
CA LEU A 164 2.99 18.01 6.97
C LEU A 164 1.53 17.95 6.52
N ASP A 165 0.93 16.77 6.56
CA ASP A 165 -0.49 16.60 6.28
C ASP A 165 -1.24 16.18 7.53
N ARG A 166 -2.38 16.84 7.77
CA ARG A 166 -3.28 16.56 8.90
C ARG A 166 -4.74 16.58 8.43
N ASP A 167 -5.62 16.11 9.31
CA ASP A 167 -7.06 16.07 9.07
C ASP A 167 -7.44 15.35 7.76
N ILE A 168 -6.75 14.24 7.48
CA ILE A 168 -6.88 13.52 6.23
C ILE A 168 -8.15 12.68 6.24
N ARG A 169 -9.09 12.99 5.35
CA ARG A 169 -10.39 12.31 5.22
C ARG A 169 -10.42 11.53 3.92
N PHE A 170 -10.96 10.32 3.97
CA PHE A 170 -11.05 9.42 2.84
C PHE A 170 -12.51 9.18 2.45
N TRP A 171 -12.75 9.07 1.15
CA TRP A 171 -14.07 8.89 0.57
C TRP A 171 -14.01 7.86 -0.57
N HIS A 172 -15.11 7.15 -0.79
CA HIS A 172 -15.31 6.29 -1.95
C HIS A 172 -16.54 6.74 -2.73
N GLN A 173 -16.45 6.74 -4.06
CA GLN A 173 -17.62 6.97 -4.91
C GLN A 173 -18.33 5.64 -5.15
N LEU A 174 -19.48 5.45 -4.50
CA LEU A 174 -20.31 4.24 -4.64
C LEU A 174 -21.09 4.26 -5.97
N ALA A 175 -21.64 5.41 -6.32
CA ALA A 175 -22.36 5.66 -7.57
C ALA A 175 -22.05 7.09 -8.05
N GLU A 176 -22.44 7.45 -9.28
CA GLU A 176 -22.22 8.80 -9.80
C GLU A 176 -22.76 9.87 -8.83
N GLY A 177 -21.88 10.76 -8.36
CA GLY A 177 -22.22 11.81 -7.40
C GLY A 177 -22.36 11.35 -5.94
N THR A 178 -22.51 10.05 -5.67
CA THR A 178 -22.69 9.51 -4.31
C THR A 178 -21.36 9.10 -3.68
N TRP A 179 -20.96 9.83 -2.64
CA TRP A 179 -19.74 9.60 -1.88
C TRP A 179 -20.02 9.10 -0.48
N ILE A 180 -19.36 8.00 -0.10
CA ILE A 180 -19.41 7.46 1.26
C ILE A 180 -18.11 7.76 2.01
N PRO A 181 -18.16 8.11 3.30
CA PRO A 181 -16.97 8.30 4.11
C PRO A 181 -16.29 6.96 4.41
N LEU A 182 -14.96 6.91 4.25
CA LEU A 182 -14.11 5.78 4.65
C LEU A 182 -13.35 6.06 5.97
N GLY A 183 -13.73 7.15 6.65
CA GLY A 183 -13.12 7.62 7.89
C GLY A 183 -11.95 8.59 7.71
N GLN A 184 -11.32 8.91 8.83
CA GLN A 184 -10.20 9.86 8.93
C GLN A 184 -8.91 9.15 9.35
N GLU A 185 -7.78 9.63 8.84
CA GLU A 185 -6.46 9.21 9.30
C GLU A 185 -6.12 9.83 10.66
N TYR A 186 -5.70 8.99 11.61
CA TYR A 186 -5.20 9.41 12.90
C TYR A 186 -3.70 9.71 12.83
N GLY A 187 -3.32 10.95 13.12
CA GLY A 187 -1.93 11.38 13.15
C GLY A 187 -1.57 12.40 12.08
N ILE A 188 -0.28 12.60 11.88
CA ILE A 188 0.29 13.55 10.93
C ILE A 188 1.14 12.77 9.94
N ARG A 189 0.92 12.98 8.64
CA ARG A 189 1.87 12.49 7.64
C ARG A 189 3.00 13.49 7.47
N PHE A 190 4.21 13.01 7.68
CA PHE A 190 5.45 13.75 7.47
C PHE A 190 6.17 13.16 6.25
N GLU A 191 6.19 13.92 5.17
CA GLU A 191 6.82 13.51 3.90
C GLU A 191 8.09 14.33 3.68
N ILE A 192 9.21 13.64 3.44
CA ILE A 192 10.53 14.24 3.18
C ILE A 192 10.89 13.94 1.73
N LYS A 193 11.30 14.98 0.99
CA LYS A 193 11.88 14.85 -0.36
C LYS A 193 13.21 15.56 -0.41
N CYS A 194 14.30 14.83 -0.58
CA CYS A 194 15.63 15.42 -0.59
C CYS A 194 16.56 14.78 -1.62
N LEU A 195 17.63 15.49 -1.97
CA LEU A 195 18.76 14.91 -2.71
C LEU A 195 19.53 13.91 -1.80
N PRO A 196 20.12 12.83 -2.36
CA PRO A 196 20.91 11.84 -1.62
C PRO A 196 22.00 12.45 -0.73
N SER A 197 22.66 13.53 -1.18
CA SER A 197 23.69 14.26 -0.42
C SER A 197 23.20 14.75 0.95
N VAL A 198 21.90 15.04 1.08
CA VAL A 198 21.30 15.48 2.34
C VAL A 198 21.38 14.38 3.41
N LEU A 199 21.38 13.10 3.04
CA LEU A 199 21.41 11.98 3.99
C LEU A 199 22.71 11.91 4.81
N SER A 200 23.78 12.54 4.35
CA SER A 200 25.06 12.63 5.09
C SER A 200 25.18 13.91 5.93
N SER A 201 24.22 14.84 5.80
CA SER A 201 24.29 16.17 6.42
C SER A 201 23.88 16.20 7.90
N ALA A 202 24.23 17.30 8.58
CA ALA A 202 23.72 17.60 9.93
C ALA A 202 22.18 17.73 9.96
N LEU A 203 21.59 18.24 8.87
CA LEU A 203 20.13 18.35 8.74
C LEU A 203 19.46 16.97 8.81
N TRP A 204 19.98 15.96 8.09
CA TRP A 204 19.42 14.61 8.18
C TRP A 204 19.57 14.00 9.57
N LYS A 205 20.71 14.22 10.26
CA LYS A 205 20.89 13.77 11.64
C LYS A 205 19.78 14.33 12.56
N THR A 206 19.43 15.60 12.41
CA THR A 206 18.33 16.25 13.14
C THR A 206 16.96 15.66 12.78
N LEU A 207 16.66 15.51 11.49
CA LEU A 207 15.39 14.93 11.03
C LEU A 207 15.22 13.49 11.50
N ARG A 208 16.29 12.68 11.42
CA ARG A 208 16.29 11.31 11.93
C ARG A 208 16.07 11.27 13.44
N ALA A 209 16.73 12.14 14.20
CA ALA A 209 16.51 12.23 15.65
C ALA A 209 15.05 12.61 15.99
N LEU A 210 14.45 13.53 15.24
CA LEU A 210 13.03 13.86 15.36
C LEU A 210 12.14 12.63 15.11
N LEU A 211 12.38 11.89 14.02
CA LEU A 211 11.60 10.69 13.68
C LEU A 211 11.73 9.60 14.75
N VAL A 212 12.94 9.33 15.24
CA VAL A 212 13.18 8.34 16.30
C VAL A 212 12.51 8.77 17.61
N ARG A 213 12.69 10.03 18.03
CA ARG A 213 12.08 10.58 19.26
C ARG A 213 10.55 10.48 19.24
N ASN A 214 9.94 10.72 18.08
CA ASN A 214 8.49 10.64 17.92
C ASN A 214 7.97 9.24 17.55
N ARG A 215 8.85 8.22 17.54
CA ARG A 215 8.49 6.83 17.19
C ARG A 215 7.76 6.74 15.85
N ALA A 216 8.23 7.54 14.89
CA ALA A 216 7.59 7.65 13.59
C ALA A 216 7.65 6.31 12.84
N LEU A 217 6.53 5.91 12.25
CA LEU A 217 6.45 4.69 11.44
C LEU A 217 6.37 5.01 9.95
N PRO A 218 7.01 4.21 9.08
CA PRO A 218 6.92 4.43 7.66
C PRO A 218 5.50 4.11 7.17
N ILE A 219 5.01 4.89 6.20
CA ILE A 219 3.67 4.71 5.63
C ILE A 219 3.67 4.78 4.10
N GLY A 220 2.70 4.09 3.48
CA GLY A 220 2.44 4.14 2.05
C GLY A 220 1.76 5.42 1.56
N GLY A 221 1.52 5.51 0.25
CA GLY A 221 0.78 6.62 -0.36
C GLY A 221 -0.67 6.71 0.11
N LYS A 222 -1.26 7.91 0.03
CA LYS A 222 -2.66 8.14 0.45
C LYS A 222 -3.68 7.32 -0.35
N ARG A 223 -3.41 7.04 -1.64
CA ARG A 223 -4.22 6.13 -2.47
C ARG A 223 -4.35 4.76 -1.81
N TYR A 224 -3.23 4.14 -1.41
CA TYR A 224 -3.27 2.83 -0.76
C TYR A 224 -3.97 2.87 0.60
N ALA A 225 -3.82 3.93 1.38
CA ALA A 225 -4.58 4.08 2.62
C ALA A 225 -6.09 4.16 2.37
N ALA A 226 -6.53 4.92 1.34
CA ALA A 226 -7.93 4.97 0.94
C ALA A 226 -8.45 3.59 0.50
N LEU A 227 -7.68 2.86 -0.32
CA LEU A 227 -8.03 1.53 -0.81
C LEU A 227 -8.05 0.46 0.31
N ASN A 228 -7.13 0.53 1.28
CA ASN A 228 -7.15 -0.31 2.47
C ASN A 228 -8.40 -0.06 3.32
N ARG A 229 -8.79 1.21 3.49
CA ARG A 229 -10.01 1.59 4.23
C ARG A 229 -11.28 1.18 3.50
N LEU A 230 -11.30 1.30 2.18
CA LEU A 230 -12.38 0.75 1.36
C LEU A 230 -12.49 -0.76 1.56
N SER A 231 -11.38 -1.49 1.51
CA SER A 231 -11.34 -2.93 1.76
C SER A 231 -11.79 -3.29 3.18
N ALA A 232 -11.53 -2.44 4.18
CA ALA A 232 -11.99 -2.64 5.55
C ALA A 232 -13.50 -2.39 5.67
N TRP A 233 -14.02 -1.31 5.09
CA TRP A 233 -15.46 -0.99 5.03
C TRP A 233 -16.24 -2.07 4.29
N GLN A 234 -15.73 -2.57 3.16
CA GLN A 234 -16.35 -3.68 2.44
C GLN A 234 -16.49 -4.93 3.31
N ARG A 235 -15.53 -5.19 4.21
CA ARG A 235 -15.61 -6.33 5.14
C ARG A 235 -16.63 -6.13 6.27
N THR A 236 -17.06 -4.90 6.55
CA THR A 236 -18.12 -4.67 7.57
C THR A 236 -19.50 -4.95 6.99
N ILE A 237 -19.71 -4.67 5.71
CA ILE A 237 -20.97 -4.98 5.01
C ILE A 237 -20.98 -6.43 4.48
N MET A 238 -19.81 -6.99 4.19
CA MET A 238 -19.65 -8.35 3.67
C MET A 238 -18.49 -9.07 4.36
N PRO A 239 -18.73 -9.67 5.54
CA PRO A 239 -17.71 -10.37 6.29
C PRO A 239 -17.06 -11.52 5.51
N LEU A 240 -15.81 -11.82 5.86
CA LEU A 240 -15.13 -13.02 5.36
C LEU A 240 -15.84 -14.29 5.85
N PRO A 241 -15.78 -15.39 5.09
CA PRO A 241 -16.46 -16.61 5.47
C PRO A 241 -15.80 -17.21 6.71
N GLN A 242 -16.55 -18.02 7.46
CA GLN A 242 -16.00 -18.74 8.60
C GLN A 242 -15.00 -19.81 8.11
N ASN A 243 -13.85 -19.87 8.76
CA ASN A 243 -12.80 -20.84 8.46
C ASN A 243 -13.13 -22.19 9.13
N GLU A 244 -13.23 -23.27 8.34
CA GLU A 244 -13.48 -24.64 8.84
C GLU A 244 -12.30 -25.23 9.63
N ALA A 245 -11.09 -24.68 9.44
CA ALA A 245 -9.87 -25.09 10.11
C ALA A 245 -9.24 -23.88 10.84
N PRO A 246 -9.83 -23.42 11.96
CA PRO A 246 -9.38 -22.23 12.66
C PRO A 246 -7.93 -22.38 13.15
N GLY A 247 -7.16 -21.29 13.06
CA GLY A 247 -5.76 -21.24 13.51
C GLY A 247 -4.72 -21.78 12.52
N VAL A 248 -5.17 -22.39 11.40
CA VAL A 248 -4.30 -22.89 10.34
C VAL A 248 -4.57 -22.13 9.04
N GLU A 249 -3.51 -21.64 8.40
CA GLU A 249 -3.57 -21.10 7.05
C GLU A 249 -3.11 -22.16 6.04
N TYR A 250 -3.92 -22.35 5.00
CA TYR A 250 -3.60 -23.15 3.84
C TYR A 250 -3.42 -22.25 2.63
N GLY A 251 -2.33 -22.44 1.89
CA GLY A 251 -2.14 -21.72 0.65
C GLY A 251 -1.04 -22.28 -0.24
N ALA A 252 -0.91 -21.71 -1.43
CA ALA A 252 0.16 -21.96 -2.38
C ALA A 252 0.73 -20.62 -2.83
N SER A 253 2.05 -20.54 -2.99
CA SER A 253 2.74 -19.31 -3.40
C SER A 253 3.63 -19.59 -4.61
N PHE A 254 3.53 -18.72 -5.60
CA PHE A 254 4.32 -18.77 -6.82
C PHE A 254 5.10 -17.49 -7.02
N GLU A 255 6.35 -17.59 -7.47
CA GLU A 255 7.12 -16.45 -7.96
C GLU A 255 6.72 -16.11 -9.40
N VAL A 256 6.68 -14.81 -9.68
CA VAL A 256 6.32 -14.25 -10.98
C VAL A 256 7.47 -13.38 -11.50
N LYS A 257 7.73 -13.43 -12.80
CA LYS A 257 8.70 -12.54 -13.44
C LYS A 257 8.25 -11.08 -13.33
N THR A 258 9.21 -10.16 -13.20
CA THR A 258 8.99 -8.77 -12.80
C THR A 258 8.08 -7.95 -13.72
N GLY A 259 7.96 -8.31 -14.99
CA GLY A 259 7.15 -7.58 -15.98
C GLY A 259 5.68 -7.97 -16.06
N THR A 260 5.25 -9.13 -15.52
CA THR A 260 3.92 -9.70 -15.84
C THR A 260 2.94 -9.69 -14.67
N ALA A 261 3.36 -9.34 -13.44
CA ALA A 261 2.57 -9.56 -12.24
C ALA A 261 1.16 -8.93 -12.26
N TYR A 262 1.01 -7.68 -12.72
CA TYR A 262 -0.30 -7.02 -12.71
C TYR A 262 -1.17 -7.32 -13.94
N ALA A 263 -0.55 -7.57 -15.11
CA ALA A 263 -1.26 -8.12 -16.26
C ALA A 263 -1.86 -9.49 -15.92
N LEU A 264 -1.06 -10.32 -15.24
CA LEU A 264 -1.45 -11.62 -14.73
C LEU A 264 -2.67 -11.55 -13.79
N SER A 265 -2.81 -10.50 -12.98
CA SER A 265 -4.00 -10.37 -12.14
C SER A 265 -5.29 -10.27 -12.94
N ALA A 266 -5.27 -9.56 -14.07
CA ALA A 266 -6.44 -9.39 -14.91
C ALA A 266 -6.68 -10.61 -15.80
N GLU A 267 -5.62 -11.26 -16.28
CA GLU A 267 -5.70 -12.56 -16.96
C GLU A 267 -6.35 -13.62 -16.06
N LEU A 268 -5.86 -13.76 -14.81
CA LEU A 268 -6.43 -14.69 -13.86
C LEU A 268 -7.88 -14.32 -13.52
N TYR A 269 -8.21 -13.05 -13.35
CA TYR A 269 -9.60 -12.63 -13.17
C TYR A 269 -10.48 -13.11 -14.34
N GLN A 270 -10.06 -12.89 -15.59
CA GLN A 270 -10.79 -13.36 -16.77
C GLN A 270 -10.90 -14.88 -16.83
N LEU A 271 -9.85 -15.62 -16.48
CA LEU A 271 -9.90 -17.09 -16.36
C LEU A 271 -11.05 -17.54 -15.44
N PHE A 272 -11.17 -16.94 -14.26
CA PHE A 272 -12.17 -17.34 -13.27
C PHE A 272 -13.57 -16.76 -13.53
N THR A 273 -13.73 -15.81 -14.45
CA THR A 273 -15.06 -15.47 -14.99
C THR A 273 -15.61 -16.54 -15.93
N ARG A 274 -14.73 -17.36 -16.54
CA ARG A 274 -15.09 -18.37 -17.55
C ARG A 274 -14.95 -19.81 -17.07
N THR A 275 -14.44 -20.03 -15.86
CA THR A 275 -14.17 -21.37 -15.31
C THR A 275 -15.26 -21.76 -14.31
N PRO A 276 -16.21 -22.66 -14.65
CA PRO A 276 -17.34 -22.97 -13.77
C PRO A 276 -16.93 -23.70 -12.48
N ARG A 277 -15.78 -24.39 -12.49
CA ARG A 277 -15.28 -25.16 -11.33
C ARG A 277 -14.80 -24.27 -10.18
N PHE A 278 -14.29 -23.09 -10.52
CA PHE A 278 -13.87 -22.05 -9.59
C PHE A 278 -14.33 -20.72 -10.17
N ALA A 279 -15.45 -20.21 -9.69
CA ALA A 279 -16.05 -19.00 -10.23
C ALA A 279 -15.75 -17.81 -9.33
N ILE A 280 -15.65 -16.61 -9.89
CA ILE A 280 -15.60 -15.40 -9.06
C ILE A 280 -16.87 -15.32 -8.21
N THR A 281 -16.70 -15.07 -6.92
CA THR A 281 -17.81 -14.95 -5.97
C THR A 281 -18.74 -13.82 -6.40
N SER A 282 -20.00 -14.13 -6.72
CA SER A 282 -20.98 -13.16 -7.22
C SER A 282 -21.47 -12.17 -6.16
N ASP A 283 -21.28 -12.50 -4.88
CA ASP A 283 -21.73 -11.69 -3.76
C ASP A 283 -20.68 -10.63 -3.36
N ARG A 284 -19.37 -10.86 -3.52
CA ARG A 284 -18.31 -9.98 -3.00
C ARG A 284 -17.89 -8.87 -3.97
N PRO A 285 -17.27 -7.77 -3.46
CA PRO A 285 -16.51 -6.87 -4.31
C PRO A 285 -15.41 -7.67 -5.01
N TRP A 286 -15.67 -7.95 -6.28
CA TRP A 286 -15.03 -8.85 -7.22
C TRP A 286 -13.50 -8.77 -7.21
N ILE A 287 -12.94 -7.63 -6.79
CA ILE A 287 -11.51 -7.40 -6.64
C ILE A 287 -11.26 -6.34 -5.57
N SER A 288 -10.10 -6.41 -4.92
CA SER A 288 -9.62 -5.46 -3.91
C SER A 288 -8.17 -5.11 -4.22
N GLU A 289 -7.86 -3.83 -4.18
CA GLU A 289 -6.50 -3.30 -4.28
C GLU A 289 -6.09 -2.71 -2.93
N GLY A 290 -4.80 -2.75 -2.61
CA GLY A 290 -4.29 -2.15 -1.39
C GLY A 290 -2.77 -2.12 -1.37
N GLY A 291 -2.23 -1.58 -0.28
CA GLY A 291 -0.80 -1.56 -0.07
C GLY A 291 -0.47 -1.48 1.42
N LEU A 292 0.58 -2.16 1.83
CA LEU A 292 1.02 -2.20 3.22
C LEU A 292 2.53 -2.09 3.33
N ILE A 293 3.00 -1.71 4.51
CA ILE A 293 4.40 -1.88 4.88
C ILE A 293 4.46 -3.01 5.90
N ARG A 294 5.27 -4.02 5.63
CA ARG A 294 5.47 -5.17 6.52
C ARG A 294 6.81 -5.02 7.21
N ILE A 295 6.80 -4.99 8.54
CA ILE A 295 7.97 -4.93 9.40
C ILE A 295 8.17 -6.31 10.01
N TYR A 296 9.35 -6.89 9.80
CA TYR A 296 9.72 -8.21 10.32
C TYR A 296 10.67 -8.07 11.50
N PHE A 297 10.52 -9.00 12.44
CA PHE A 297 11.39 -9.18 13.59
C PHE A 297 11.94 -10.61 13.60
N LYS A 298 13.11 -10.81 14.24
CA LYS A 298 13.89 -12.05 14.14
C LYS A 298 13.15 -13.31 14.61
N ASP A 299 12.22 -13.15 15.56
CA ASP A 299 11.44 -14.22 16.18
C ASP A 299 10.14 -14.57 15.42
N GLN A 300 10.10 -14.26 14.11
CA GLN A 300 8.92 -14.48 13.24
C GLN A 300 7.67 -13.69 13.63
N PHE A 301 7.83 -12.73 14.54
CA PHE A 301 6.85 -11.69 14.75
C PHE A 301 6.92 -10.68 13.58
N ARG A 302 5.75 -10.23 13.11
CA ARG A 302 5.66 -9.18 12.10
C ARG A 302 4.52 -8.22 12.38
N ILE A 303 4.72 -6.98 11.98
CA ILE A 303 3.69 -5.93 11.97
C ILE A 303 3.36 -5.59 10.51
N ASN A 304 2.07 -5.62 10.17
CA ASN A 304 1.58 -5.12 8.89
C ASN A 304 0.93 -3.75 9.11
N LEU A 305 1.50 -2.71 8.49
CA LEU A 305 1.03 -1.32 8.54
C LEU A 305 0.15 -1.01 7.32
N TYR A 306 -1.08 -0.55 7.54
CA TYR A 306 -2.08 -0.26 6.50
C TYR A 306 -2.40 1.25 6.37
N GLY A 307 -1.43 2.10 6.70
CA GLY A 307 -1.64 3.54 6.88
C GLY A 307 -1.46 3.89 8.36
N ASP A 308 -2.51 4.37 9.00
CA ASP A 308 -2.58 4.67 10.44
C ASP A 308 -3.10 3.51 11.30
N THR A 309 -3.35 2.37 10.68
CA THR A 309 -3.71 1.13 11.39
C THR A 309 -2.64 0.08 11.17
N PHE A 310 -2.59 -0.88 12.09
CA PHE A 310 -1.72 -2.04 11.96
C PHE A 310 -2.39 -3.31 12.47
N ARG A 311 -1.79 -4.44 12.11
CA ARG A 311 -2.09 -5.77 12.65
C ARG A 311 -0.78 -6.48 12.92
N TRP A 312 -0.64 -7.11 14.09
CA TRP A 312 0.48 -8.00 14.33
C TRP A 312 0.14 -9.43 13.95
N VAL A 313 1.15 -10.16 13.53
CA VAL A 313 1.07 -11.57 13.17
C VAL A 313 2.26 -12.28 13.77
N TRP A 314 2.01 -13.36 14.49
CA TRP A 314 3.03 -14.24 15.03
C TRP A 314 2.92 -15.62 14.40
N SER A 315 4.07 -16.20 14.05
CA SER A 315 4.17 -17.51 13.42
C SER A 315 5.18 -18.36 14.19
N PRO A 316 4.74 -19.23 15.12
CA PRO A 316 5.64 -20.01 15.97
C PRO A 316 6.51 -21.02 15.20
N SER A 317 6.10 -21.45 14.00
CA SER A 317 6.86 -22.39 13.18
C SER A 317 7.82 -21.68 12.22
N LEU A 318 9.11 -21.73 12.56
CA LEU A 318 10.25 -21.48 11.66
C LEU A 318 10.37 -22.63 10.68
N ARG A 319 10.60 -22.31 9.41
CA ARG A 319 10.76 -23.26 8.30
C ARG A 319 9.43 -23.89 7.90
N SER A 320 8.75 -23.30 6.93
CA SER A 320 8.36 -24.20 5.83
C SER A 320 9.69 -24.79 5.37
N PRO A 321 9.83 -26.13 5.29
CA PRO A 321 10.90 -26.69 4.48
C PRO A 321 10.89 -25.97 3.13
N ILE A 322 11.98 -26.06 2.38
CA ILE A 322 11.86 -26.02 0.92
C ILE A 322 10.95 -27.20 0.59
N SER A 323 9.65 -27.00 0.73
CA SER A 323 8.70 -28.06 0.66
C SER A 323 8.47 -28.23 -0.81
N THR A 324 8.87 -29.38 -1.33
CA THR A 324 8.43 -29.87 -2.64
C THR A 324 6.90 -29.92 -2.72
N SER A 325 6.18 -29.82 -1.59
CA SER A 325 4.73 -29.63 -1.59
C SER A 325 4.33 -28.25 -2.09
N LEU A 326 3.52 -28.25 -3.15
CA LEU A 326 2.84 -27.08 -3.70
C LEU A 326 2.01 -26.32 -2.64
N ILE A 327 1.54 -27.02 -1.61
CA ILE A 327 0.70 -26.47 -0.54
C ILE A 327 1.51 -26.24 0.71
N ARG A 328 1.34 -25.05 1.28
CA ARG A 328 1.88 -24.60 2.56
C ARG A 328 0.79 -24.63 3.62
N ARG A 329 1.12 -25.24 4.76
CA ARG A 329 0.35 -25.19 6.01
C ARG A 329 1.13 -24.36 7.02
N GLN A 330 0.50 -23.35 7.62
CA GLN A 330 1.16 -22.50 8.62
C GLN A 330 0.21 -22.15 9.77
N ARG A 331 0.67 -22.35 11.01
CA ARG A 331 -0.03 -21.84 12.19
C ARG A 331 0.30 -20.36 12.34
N GLN A 332 -0.73 -19.51 12.43
CA GLN A 332 -0.54 -18.08 12.65
C GLN A 332 -1.52 -17.57 13.69
N GLU A 333 -1.00 -16.76 14.61
CA GLU A 333 -1.79 -15.95 15.51
C GLU A 333 -1.79 -14.51 15.00
N LYS A 334 -2.96 -13.88 15.04
CA LYS A 334 -3.13 -12.58 14.42
C LYS A 334 -4.08 -11.72 15.25
N SER A 335 -3.68 -10.49 15.51
CA SER A 335 -4.56 -9.52 16.17
C SER A 335 -5.74 -9.08 15.31
N GLY A 336 -6.68 -8.36 15.91
CA GLY A 336 -7.54 -7.43 15.17
C GLY A 336 -6.74 -6.25 14.59
N TYR A 337 -7.38 -5.44 13.75
CA TYR A 337 -6.82 -4.15 13.32
C TYR A 337 -6.81 -3.19 14.51
N ARG A 338 -5.71 -2.45 14.69
CA ARG A 338 -5.53 -1.47 15.76
C ARG A 338 -5.00 -0.15 15.20
N LEU A 339 -5.34 0.96 15.83
CA LEU A 339 -4.75 2.27 15.51
C LEU A 339 -3.27 2.30 15.92
N ILE A 340 -2.45 2.95 15.11
CA ILE A 340 -1.05 3.22 15.44
C ILE A 340 -1.02 4.29 16.54
N THR A 341 -0.51 3.92 17.71
CA THR A 341 -0.22 4.86 18.80
C THR A 341 1.24 4.71 19.23
N PRO A 342 1.95 5.80 19.55
CA PRO A 342 3.35 5.71 19.96
C PRO A 342 3.63 4.74 21.13
N PRO A 343 2.79 4.68 22.20
CA PRO A 343 2.99 3.72 23.28
C PRO A 343 2.91 2.26 22.82
N LEU A 344 1.91 1.93 22.01
CA LEU A 344 1.66 0.56 21.55
C LEU A 344 2.76 0.06 20.61
N ILE A 345 3.29 0.95 19.77
CA ILE A 345 4.40 0.60 18.88
C ILE A 345 5.71 0.45 19.64
N ARG A 346 5.95 1.27 20.68
CA ARG A 346 7.16 1.18 21.52
C ARG A 346 7.33 -0.22 22.10
N GLU A 347 6.24 -0.83 22.56
CA GLU A 347 6.26 -2.16 23.16
C GLU A 347 6.88 -3.20 22.22
N TYR A 348 6.45 -3.26 20.95
CA TYR A 348 6.96 -4.26 20.00
C TYR A 348 8.45 -4.10 19.70
N PHE A 349 8.92 -2.88 19.43
CA PHE A 349 10.34 -2.62 19.17
C PHE A 349 11.21 -2.81 20.42
N SER A 350 10.61 -2.83 21.61
CA SER A 350 11.30 -3.08 22.88
C SER A 350 11.42 -4.55 23.25
N THR A 351 10.62 -5.41 22.62
CA THR A 351 10.52 -6.86 22.90
C THR A 351 11.13 -7.68 21.78
N HIS A 352 11.02 -7.21 20.53
CA HIS A 352 11.41 -7.96 19.35
C HIS A 352 12.56 -7.28 18.60
N ALA A 353 13.56 -8.07 18.19
CA ALA A 353 14.70 -7.57 17.43
C ALA A 353 14.30 -7.33 15.96
N PHE A 354 14.43 -6.08 15.49
CA PHE A 354 14.14 -5.72 14.10
C PHE A 354 15.01 -6.52 13.12
N HIS A 355 14.37 -7.07 12.08
CA HIS A 355 15.00 -7.88 11.03
C HIS A 355 15.01 -7.15 9.68
N GLY A 356 13.91 -6.48 9.34
CA GLY A 356 13.81 -5.67 8.12
C GLY A 356 12.38 -5.30 7.74
N ALA A 357 12.20 -4.62 6.61
CA ALA A 357 10.88 -4.13 6.19
C ALA A 357 10.68 -4.17 4.66
N LEU A 358 9.43 -4.41 4.24
CA LEU A 358 9.01 -4.43 2.84
C LEU A 358 7.84 -3.47 2.62
N LEU A 359 7.86 -2.75 1.51
CA LEU A 359 6.65 -2.16 0.94
C LEU A 359 6.01 -3.22 0.04
N GLN A 360 4.70 -3.43 0.19
CA GLN A 360 3.95 -4.42 -0.57
C GLN A 360 2.70 -3.78 -1.18
N GLY A 361 2.63 -3.74 -2.51
CA GLY A 361 1.40 -3.51 -3.25
C GLY A 361 0.66 -4.82 -3.48
N ARG A 362 -0.67 -4.80 -3.48
CA ARG A 362 -1.50 -5.98 -3.64
C ARG A 362 -2.74 -5.71 -4.46
N ARG A 363 -3.06 -6.66 -5.35
CA ARG A 363 -4.38 -6.83 -5.95
C ARG A 363 -4.86 -8.24 -5.62
N GLN A 364 -6.14 -8.41 -5.29
CA GLN A 364 -6.68 -9.71 -4.89
C GLN A 364 -8.14 -9.84 -5.28
N PHE A 365 -8.58 -11.06 -5.55
CA PHE A 365 -9.98 -11.39 -5.80
C PHE A 365 -10.31 -12.74 -5.16
N TRP A 366 -11.59 -13.09 -5.12
CA TRP A 366 -12.07 -14.31 -4.49
C TRP A 366 -12.73 -15.21 -5.52
N VAL A 367 -12.45 -16.50 -5.41
CA VAL A 367 -13.06 -17.55 -6.22
C VAL A 367 -13.73 -18.56 -5.30
N GLU A 368 -14.91 -19.02 -5.68
CA GLU A 368 -15.69 -20.03 -4.98
C GLU A 368 -15.58 -21.35 -5.76
N GLY A 369 -15.22 -22.42 -5.06
CA GLY A 369 -15.29 -23.78 -5.58
C GLY A 369 -16.72 -24.32 -5.55
N GLN A 370 -16.95 -25.43 -6.26
CA GLN A 370 -18.27 -26.08 -6.34
C GLN A 370 -18.86 -26.49 -4.97
N ASP A 371 -18.03 -26.70 -3.97
CA ASP A 371 -18.43 -27.03 -2.58
C ASP A 371 -18.56 -25.79 -1.69
N ARG A 372 -18.64 -24.61 -2.30
CA ARG A 372 -18.78 -23.29 -1.64
C ARG A 372 -17.52 -22.78 -0.93
N ARG A 373 -16.41 -23.54 -0.97
CA ARG A 373 -15.14 -23.09 -0.38
C ARG A 373 -14.58 -21.92 -1.16
N VAL A 374 -14.26 -20.87 -0.42
CA VAL A 374 -13.78 -19.60 -0.95
C VAL A 374 -12.26 -19.55 -0.82
N PHE A 375 -11.62 -19.26 -1.94
CA PHE A 375 -10.20 -19.04 -2.07
C PHE A 375 -9.95 -17.59 -2.46
N GLN A 376 -8.93 -17.00 -1.85
CA GLN A 376 -8.43 -15.69 -2.19
C GLN A 376 -7.20 -15.85 -3.06
N ILE A 377 -7.21 -15.27 -4.25
CA ILE A 377 -6.06 -15.17 -5.13
C ILE A 377 -5.52 -13.75 -5.00
N SER A 378 -4.26 -13.62 -4.62
CA SER A 378 -3.61 -12.35 -4.36
C SER A 378 -2.32 -12.26 -5.15
N ILE A 379 -2.19 -11.19 -5.91
CA ILE A 379 -0.98 -10.82 -6.62
C ILE A 379 -0.34 -9.71 -5.81
N PHE A 380 0.91 -9.91 -5.41
CA PHE A 380 1.66 -8.91 -4.67
C PHE A 380 2.97 -8.59 -5.37
N ARG A 381 3.34 -7.32 -5.23
CA ARG A 381 4.66 -6.83 -5.54
C ARG A 381 5.29 -6.31 -4.26
N SER A 382 6.39 -6.90 -3.87
CA SER A 382 7.16 -6.52 -2.70
C SER A 382 8.48 -5.88 -3.11
N THR A 383 8.76 -4.72 -2.54
CA THR A 383 10.05 -4.02 -2.68
C THR A 383 10.63 -3.88 -1.29
N ASN A 384 11.88 -4.29 -1.09
CA ASN A 384 12.59 -3.93 0.13
C ASN A 384 12.93 -2.42 0.09
N PHE A 385 13.16 -1.83 1.25
CA PHE A 385 13.58 -0.43 1.32
C PHE A 385 15.07 -0.25 0.99
N SER A 386 15.79 -1.36 0.86
CA SER A 386 17.24 -1.36 0.85
C SER A 386 17.90 -1.74 -0.46
N SER A 387 17.18 -2.41 -1.35
CA SER A 387 17.65 -2.72 -2.70
C SER A 387 16.64 -2.23 -3.74
N SER A 388 17.08 -2.12 -4.99
CA SER A 388 16.17 -1.97 -6.13
C SER A 388 15.45 -3.27 -6.50
N SER A 389 15.77 -4.38 -5.83
CA SER A 389 15.19 -5.69 -6.14
C SER A 389 13.72 -5.76 -5.74
N GLN A 390 12.99 -6.59 -6.49
CA GLN A 390 11.56 -6.74 -6.34
C GLN A 390 11.22 -8.22 -6.33
N LEU A 391 10.25 -8.58 -5.50
CA LEU A 391 9.70 -9.92 -5.42
C LEU A 391 8.22 -9.85 -5.78
N ASN A 392 7.86 -10.48 -6.88
CA ASN A 392 6.47 -10.59 -7.31
C ASN A 392 5.97 -12.00 -7.04
N GLN A 393 4.80 -12.11 -6.41
CA GLN A 393 4.22 -13.39 -6.02
C GLN A 393 2.72 -13.45 -6.29
N VAL A 394 2.25 -14.63 -6.68
CA VAL A 394 0.85 -15.03 -6.61
C VAL A 394 0.69 -15.92 -5.39
N ASP A 395 -0.13 -15.51 -4.44
CA ASP A 395 -0.59 -16.38 -3.36
C ASP A 395 -2.05 -16.78 -3.58
N ILE A 396 -2.32 -18.07 -3.41
CA ILE A 396 -3.66 -18.63 -3.36
C ILE A 396 -3.88 -19.09 -1.92
N GLN A 397 -4.89 -18.55 -1.26
CA GLN A 397 -5.15 -18.81 0.15
C GLN A 397 -6.59 -19.28 0.35
N TYR A 398 -6.80 -20.36 1.09
CA TYR A 398 -8.15 -20.70 1.57
C TYR A 398 -8.59 -19.69 2.64
N VAL A 399 -9.77 -19.10 2.47
CA VAL A 399 -10.31 -18.07 3.38
C VAL A 399 -11.61 -18.47 4.08
N GLY A 400 -12.21 -19.59 3.71
CA GLY A 400 -13.36 -20.16 4.43
C GLY A 400 -14.47 -20.77 3.55
N ARG A 401 -15.48 -21.30 4.23
CA ARG A 401 -16.81 -21.83 3.84
C ARG A 401 -16.99 -23.15 3.08
N ALA A 402 -17.31 -24.18 3.83
CA ALA A 402 -18.52 -25.00 3.87
C ALA A 402 -18.78 -25.24 5.38
N ILE A 403 -20.01 -25.38 5.90
CA ILE A 403 -20.76 -26.65 6.07
C ILE A 403 -22.26 -26.32 6.22
N PRO A 404 -23.20 -27.13 5.66
CA PRO A 404 -23.65 -28.42 6.26
C PRO A 404 -23.68 -29.53 5.16
N ALA A 405 -23.03 -30.69 5.25
CA ALA A 405 -23.26 -31.80 6.19
C ALA A 405 -22.10 -32.84 6.20
N ASP A 406 -20.88 -32.48 5.77
CA ASP A 406 -19.78 -33.45 5.64
C ASP A 406 -18.61 -33.15 6.60
N PRO A 407 -18.62 -33.73 7.82
CA PRO A 407 -17.57 -33.54 8.82
C PRO A 407 -16.28 -34.33 8.51
N GLN A 408 -16.23 -35.12 7.43
CA GLN A 408 -15.06 -35.97 7.20
C GLN A 408 -13.94 -35.20 6.48
N ASN A 409 -12.94 -34.83 7.28
CA ASN A 409 -11.61 -34.36 6.88
C ASN A 409 -11.59 -33.06 6.03
N PRO A 410 -12.02 -31.91 6.60
CA PRO A 410 -11.99 -30.62 5.91
C PRO A 410 -10.56 -30.25 5.45
N GLU A 411 -9.52 -30.59 6.23
CA GLU A 411 -8.13 -30.30 5.89
C GLU A 411 -7.72 -30.94 4.54
N LYS A 412 -7.97 -32.25 4.36
CA LYS A 412 -7.65 -32.95 3.10
C LYS A 412 -8.41 -32.36 1.90
N LYS A 413 -9.67 -31.96 2.09
CA LYS A 413 -10.49 -31.35 1.02
C LYS A 413 -9.95 -29.97 0.63
N ILE A 414 -9.63 -29.13 1.63
CA ILE A 414 -9.00 -27.82 1.42
C ILE A 414 -7.69 -27.99 0.64
N GLU A 415 -6.82 -28.93 1.04
CA GLU A 415 -5.56 -29.19 0.33
C GLU A 415 -5.76 -29.69 -1.10
N CYS A 416 -6.74 -30.58 -1.34
CA CYS A 416 -7.04 -31.12 -2.66
C CYS A 416 -7.52 -30.02 -3.62
N GLN A 417 -8.44 -29.17 -3.16
CA GLN A 417 -8.93 -28.05 -3.94
C GLN A 417 -7.85 -27.00 -4.18
N LEU A 418 -7.05 -26.67 -3.18
CA LEU A 418 -5.90 -25.78 -3.35
C LEU A 418 -4.93 -26.33 -4.39
N ARG A 419 -4.62 -27.64 -4.38
CA ARG A 419 -3.75 -28.23 -5.42
C ARG A 419 -4.36 -28.11 -6.81
N THR A 420 -5.67 -28.33 -6.92
CA THR A 420 -6.39 -28.20 -8.19
C THR A 420 -6.33 -26.76 -8.71
N LEU A 421 -6.68 -25.80 -7.85
CA LEU A 421 -6.68 -24.38 -8.18
C LEU A 421 -5.26 -23.89 -8.52
N ALA A 422 -4.26 -24.29 -7.74
CA ALA A 422 -2.86 -23.97 -7.95
C ALA A 422 -2.31 -24.55 -9.27
N ARG A 423 -2.72 -25.77 -9.65
CA ARG A 423 -2.37 -26.35 -10.96
C ARG A 423 -3.03 -25.59 -12.11
N LEU A 424 -4.30 -25.21 -11.97
CA LEU A 424 -5.02 -24.44 -12.97
C LEU A 424 -4.38 -23.07 -13.21
N VAL A 425 -4.04 -22.36 -12.13
CA VAL A 425 -3.30 -21.09 -12.19
C VAL A 425 -1.94 -21.30 -12.87
N LYS A 426 -1.18 -22.31 -12.44
CA LYS A 426 0.13 -22.62 -13.04
C LYS A 426 0.04 -22.96 -14.53
N SER A 427 -0.93 -23.79 -14.94
CA SER A 427 -1.08 -24.20 -16.35
C SER A 427 -1.50 -23.06 -17.24
N HIS A 428 -2.35 -22.15 -16.76
CA HIS A 428 -2.77 -20.98 -17.53
C HIS A 428 -1.63 -20.00 -17.76
N CYS A 429 -0.74 -19.86 -16.78
CA CYS A 429 0.27 -18.79 -16.78
C CYS A 429 1.65 -19.24 -17.28
N GLY A 430 1.83 -20.52 -17.61
CA GLY A 430 3.00 -21.12 -18.27
C GLY A 430 4.35 -21.09 -17.53
N GLU A 431 4.60 -20.08 -16.71
CA GLU A 431 5.92 -19.71 -16.17
C GLU A 431 5.95 -19.56 -14.64
N LEU A 432 4.91 -20.00 -13.93
CA LEU A 432 4.87 -19.88 -12.47
C LEU A 432 5.73 -20.96 -11.80
N THR A 433 6.79 -20.53 -11.13
CA THR A 433 7.63 -21.37 -10.28
C THR A 433 7.14 -21.32 -8.84
N PRO A 434 7.16 -22.44 -8.09
CA PRO A 434 6.90 -22.39 -6.65
C PRO A 434 7.85 -21.40 -5.99
N ALA A 435 7.32 -20.57 -5.08
CA ALA A 435 8.14 -19.56 -4.41
C ALA A 435 9.29 -20.21 -3.64
N ARG A 436 10.53 -19.87 -4.00
CA ARG A 436 11.76 -20.39 -3.39
C ARG A 436 12.23 -19.49 -2.25
N ARG A 437 11.96 -18.18 -2.33
CA ARG A 437 12.31 -17.20 -1.31
C ARG A 437 11.10 -16.86 -0.45
N SER A 438 11.26 -17.01 0.88
CA SER A 438 10.27 -16.45 1.80
C SER A 438 10.36 -14.93 1.82
N LEU A 439 9.22 -14.25 2.01
CA LEU A 439 9.20 -12.79 2.19
C LEU A 439 10.00 -12.34 3.42
N PHE A 440 10.21 -13.22 4.41
CA PHE A 440 11.06 -12.94 5.57
C PHE A 440 12.54 -12.88 5.17
N ALA A 441 13.00 -13.85 4.38
CA ALA A 441 14.36 -13.88 3.85
C ALA A 441 14.61 -12.69 2.91
N PHE A 442 13.65 -12.38 2.03
CA PHE A 442 13.74 -11.22 1.14
C PHE A 442 13.76 -9.87 1.88
N ALA A 443 13.20 -9.81 3.08
CA ALA A 443 13.20 -8.61 3.90
C ALA A 443 14.48 -8.42 4.73
N ALA A 444 15.37 -9.41 4.78
CA ALA A 444 16.56 -9.36 5.62
C ALA A 444 17.40 -8.12 5.29
N MET A 445 17.81 -7.42 6.34
CA MET A 445 18.72 -6.29 6.20
C MET A 445 20.18 -6.74 6.04
N GLU A 446 20.87 -6.14 5.09
CA GLU A 446 22.31 -6.20 4.89
C GLU A 446 22.98 -4.89 5.34
N ASP A 447 24.31 -4.85 5.54
CA ASP A 447 24.99 -3.65 6.07
C ASP A 447 24.85 -2.43 5.16
N GLN A 448 24.82 -2.64 3.84
CA GLN A 448 24.57 -1.61 2.83
C GLN A 448 23.19 -0.94 2.94
N ASP A 449 22.25 -1.61 3.60
CA ASP A 449 20.85 -1.19 3.75
C ASP A 449 20.69 -0.03 4.73
N MET A 450 21.69 0.19 5.58
CA MET A 450 21.75 1.30 6.52
C MET A 450 21.96 2.65 5.82
N SER A 451 22.13 2.69 4.50
CA SER A 451 22.08 3.92 3.70
C SER A 451 20.64 4.46 3.54
N ASN A 452 19.61 3.60 3.60
CA ASN A 452 18.22 4.04 3.45
C ASN A 452 17.65 4.61 4.77
N PRO A 453 16.92 5.74 4.73
CA PRO A 453 16.27 6.31 5.91
C PRO A 453 15.36 5.40 6.71
N VAL A 454 14.61 4.51 6.04
CA VAL A 454 13.60 3.68 6.68
C VAL A 454 14.24 2.67 7.65
N PRO A 455 15.16 1.80 7.20
CA PRO A 455 15.93 0.94 8.09
C PRO A 455 16.72 1.69 9.18
N GLN A 456 17.30 2.86 8.87
CA GLN A 456 18.03 3.68 9.87
C GLN A 456 17.16 4.10 11.05
N VAL A 457 15.92 4.53 10.80
CA VAL A 457 15.02 4.98 11.87
C VAL A 457 14.47 3.78 12.63
N LEU A 458 13.99 2.75 11.92
CA LEU A 458 13.38 1.57 12.54
C LEU A 458 14.37 0.82 13.46
N SER A 459 15.62 0.64 13.02
CA SER A 459 16.66 -0.01 13.83
C SER A 459 17.03 0.76 15.11
N ARG A 460 16.90 2.09 15.10
CA ARG A 460 17.19 2.95 16.27
C ARG A 460 16.05 2.98 17.27
N ILE A 461 14.80 2.90 16.83
CA ILE A 461 13.63 2.87 17.72
C ILE A 461 13.75 1.75 18.77
N GLY A 462 14.32 0.60 18.42
CA GLY A 462 14.54 -0.51 19.35
C GLY A 462 15.74 -0.35 20.31
N LYS A 463 16.74 0.49 19.97
CA LYS A 463 18.00 0.59 20.73
C LYS A 463 17.94 1.55 21.93
N ASP A 464 17.05 2.55 21.93
CA ASP A 464 16.97 3.58 22.98
C ASP A 464 16.74 3.01 24.40
N ARG A 465 16.27 1.75 24.54
CA ARG A 465 16.05 1.09 25.84
C ARG A 465 17.33 0.52 26.47
N ILE A 466 18.31 0.07 25.68
CA ILE A 466 19.55 -0.51 26.25
C ILE A 466 20.30 0.56 27.04
N SER A 467 20.31 1.79 26.53
CA SER A 467 20.93 2.94 27.21
C SER A 467 20.13 3.47 28.41
N GLU A 468 18.80 3.40 28.39
CA GLU A 468 17.96 3.87 29.52
C GLU A 468 17.95 2.87 30.68
N ARG A 469 17.92 1.55 30.41
CA ARG A 469 18.05 0.53 31.45
C ARG A 469 19.43 0.56 32.11
N ALA A 470 20.51 0.64 31.33
CA ALA A 470 21.87 0.71 31.86
C ALA A 470 22.15 1.97 32.70
N LYS A 471 21.34 3.03 32.55
CA LYS A 471 21.38 4.25 33.38
C LYS A 471 20.48 4.21 34.61
N ALA A 472 19.53 3.28 34.67
CA ALA A 472 18.64 3.10 35.83
C ALA A 472 19.16 2.03 36.81
N THR A 473 20.10 1.18 36.36
CA THR A 473 20.84 0.22 37.21
C THR A 473 22.22 0.73 37.64
N ARG A 474 22.53 2.00 37.38
CA ARG A 474 23.66 2.75 37.94
C ARG A 474 23.08 3.91 38.74
#